data_AF-A0A7S3HAJ5-F1
#
_entry.id   AF-A0A7S3HAJ5-F1
#
_cell.length_a   1.000
_cell.length_b   1.000
_cell.length_c   1.000
_cell.angle_alpha   90.00
_cell.angle_beta   90.00
_cell.angle_gamma   90.00
#
_symmetry.space_group_name_H-M   'P 1'
#
loop_
_entity.id
_entity.type
_entity.pdbx_description
1 polymer ?
#
loop_
_entity_poly.entity_id
_entity_poly.type
_entity_poly.pdbx_seq_one_letter_code
_entity_poly.pdbx_strand_id
1 'polypeptide(L)'
;MTTNSIWATFSINGLFFAGLMLLFEYYRTRVLDLYAPKSRGNNPKFDLPREGFLQWVKQLYEIDDEKMFTIAGMDGYMFLRFLLFCCKLVTICSVPCALILIPVYATAPSSAYVYNFEVASMANINHNGHRLWAPFVCAYLFTFVFLYLIHKEYENFIVMR
;
A
#
# COMPACT_ATOMS: atom_id res chain seq x y z
N MET A 1 -15.29 20.73 -0.42
CA MET A 1 -15.82 19.59 -1.21
C MET A 1 -17.06 19.05 -0.50
N THR A 2 -18.16 18.80 -1.21
CA THR A 2 -19.34 18.20 -0.56
C THR A 2 -19.12 16.70 -0.37
N THR A 3 -19.57 16.16 0.77
CA THR A 3 -19.48 14.73 1.11
C THR A 3 -20.07 13.84 0.01
N ASN A 4 -21.08 14.36 -0.71
CA ASN A 4 -21.72 13.67 -1.83
C ASN A 4 -20.79 13.46 -3.04
N SER A 5 -19.93 14.44 -3.36
CA SER A 5 -18.96 14.28 -4.44
C SER A 5 -17.95 13.17 -4.15
N ILE A 6 -17.54 13.04 -2.89
CA ILE A 6 -16.60 11.99 -2.45
C ILE A 6 -17.23 10.61 -2.63
N TRP A 7 -18.46 10.40 -2.14
CA TRP A 7 -19.19 9.15 -2.31
C TRP A 7 -19.44 8.80 -3.78
N ALA A 8 -19.78 9.78 -4.61
CA ALA A 8 -19.93 9.57 -6.05
C ALA A 8 -18.61 9.12 -6.68
N THR A 9 -17.49 9.77 -6.35
CA THR A 9 -16.16 9.41 -6.85
C THR A 9 -15.75 8.01 -6.40
N PHE A 10 -15.93 7.66 -5.12
CA PHE A 10 -15.65 6.30 -4.62
C PHE A 10 -16.50 5.25 -5.34
N SER A 11 -17.78 5.53 -5.55
CA SER A 11 -18.70 4.60 -6.21
C SER A 11 -18.31 4.35 -7.66
N ILE A 12 -18.05 5.41 -8.43
CA ILE A 12 -17.67 5.31 -9.84
C ILE A 12 -16.32 4.60 -10.00
N ASN A 13 -15.31 4.97 -9.21
CA ASN A 13 -14.00 4.31 -9.26
C ASN A 13 -14.08 2.85 -8.79
N GLY A 14 -14.88 2.56 -7.77
CA GLY A 14 -15.11 1.20 -7.28
C GLY A 14 -15.76 0.31 -8.34
N LEU A 15 -16.78 0.82 -9.05
CA LEU A 15 -17.42 0.11 -10.16
C LEU A 15 -16.44 -0.14 -11.31
N PHE A 16 -15.64 0.86 -11.69
CA PHE A 16 -14.64 0.72 -12.74
C PHE A 16 -13.56 -0.31 -12.36
N PHE A 17 -13.06 -0.24 -11.13
CA PHE A 17 -12.10 -1.21 -10.58
C PHE A 17 -12.67 -2.63 -10.56
N ALA A 18 -13.90 -2.81 -10.08
CA ALA A 18 -14.56 -4.11 -10.07
C ALA A 18 -14.75 -4.68 -11.49
N GLY A 19 -15.16 -3.83 -12.44
CA GLY A 19 -15.27 -4.23 -13.85
C GLY A 19 -13.93 -4.68 -14.45
N LEU A 20 -12.86 -3.91 -14.22
CA LEU A 20 -11.51 -4.29 -14.65
C LEU A 20 -10.99 -5.55 -13.97
N MET A 21 -11.27 -5.75 -12.68
CA MET A 21 -10.88 -6.96 -11.95
C MET A 21 -11.58 -8.21 -12.49
N LEU A 22 -12.89 -8.13 -12.76
CA LEU A 22 -13.64 -9.23 -13.37
C LEU A 22 -13.13 -9.53 -14.79
N LEU A 23 -12.86 -8.48 -15.56
CA LEU A 23 -12.28 -8.61 -16.89
C LEU A 23 -10.90 -9.28 -16.83
N PHE A 24 -10.05 -8.87 -15.88
CA PHE A 24 -8.73 -9.46 -15.66
C PHE A 24 -8.84 -10.94 -15.30
N GLU A 25 -9.70 -11.33 -14.36
CA GLU A 25 -9.85 -12.74 -13.98
C GLU A 25 -10.43 -13.60 -15.11
N TYR A 26 -11.35 -13.03 -15.90
CA TYR A 26 -11.88 -13.67 -17.10
C TYR A 26 -10.79 -13.91 -18.13
N TYR A 27 -10.02 -12.88 -18.51
CA TYR A 27 -8.96 -13.01 -19.53
C TYR A 27 -7.76 -13.83 -19.03
N ARG A 28 -7.37 -13.71 -17.76
CA ARG A 28 -6.27 -14.48 -17.16
C ARG A 28 -6.48 -15.99 -17.30
N THR A 29 -7.70 -16.46 -17.09
CA THR A 29 -8.02 -17.90 -17.14
C THR A 29 -8.17 -18.40 -18.58
N ARG A 30 -8.55 -17.53 -19.52
CA ARG A 30 -8.81 -17.90 -20.92
C ARG A 30 -7.59 -17.75 -21.84
N VAL A 31 -6.73 -16.76 -21.60
CA VAL A 31 -5.63 -16.38 -22.51
C VAL A 31 -4.28 -16.53 -21.80
N LEU A 32 -3.93 -17.77 -21.45
CA LEU A 32 -2.65 -18.10 -20.82
C LEU A 32 -1.44 -17.72 -21.67
N ASP A 33 -1.58 -17.73 -23.01
CA ASP A 33 -0.50 -17.35 -23.93
C ASP A 33 -0.02 -15.90 -23.76
N LEU A 34 -0.92 -14.98 -23.40
CA LEU A 34 -0.59 -13.57 -23.19
C LEU A 34 -0.17 -13.29 -21.74
N TYR A 35 -0.83 -13.93 -20.77
CA TYR A 35 -0.64 -13.64 -19.33
C TYR A 35 0.42 -14.51 -18.64
N ALA A 36 0.81 -15.65 -19.21
CA ALA A 36 1.83 -16.55 -18.67
C ALA A 36 2.87 -17.01 -19.72
N PRO A 37 3.49 -16.11 -20.50
CA PRO A 37 4.43 -16.49 -21.56
C PRO A 37 5.69 -17.16 -21.01
N LYS A 38 6.14 -16.77 -19.80
CA LYS A 38 7.30 -17.39 -19.11
C LYS A 38 7.06 -18.84 -18.68
N SER A 39 5.79 -19.26 -18.56
CA SER A 39 5.40 -20.64 -18.28
C SER A 39 5.45 -21.53 -19.53
N ARG A 40 5.67 -20.95 -20.72
CA ARG A 40 5.67 -21.65 -22.00
C ARG A 40 7.12 -21.97 -22.41
N GLY A 41 7.56 -23.22 -22.22
CA GLY A 41 8.88 -23.70 -22.63
C GLY A 41 9.45 -24.80 -21.72
N ASN A 42 10.69 -25.23 -22.00
CA ASN A 42 11.44 -26.21 -21.19
C ASN A 42 12.13 -25.57 -19.96
N ASN A 43 11.59 -24.45 -19.48
CA ASN A 43 12.04 -23.76 -18.28
C ASN A 43 11.58 -24.55 -17.04
N PRO A 44 12.29 -24.48 -15.89
CA PRO A 44 11.88 -25.18 -14.68
C PRO A 44 10.41 -24.89 -14.40
N LYS A 45 9.61 -25.95 -14.21
CA LYS A 45 8.14 -25.93 -14.16
C LYS A 45 7.65 -24.82 -13.24
N PHE A 46 7.27 -23.70 -13.83
CA PHE A 46 6.54 -22.66 -13.13
C PHE A 46 5.18 -23.22 -12.77
N ASP A 47 4.78 -23.07 -11.50
CA ASP A 47 3.44 -23.45 -11.09
C ASP A 47 2.43 -22.63 -11.88
N LEU A 48 1.55 -23.30 -12.61
CA LEU A 48 0.49 -22.65 -13.37
C LEU A 48 -0.33 -21.74 -12.42
N PRO A 49 -0.85 -20.62 -12.92
CA PRO A 49 -1.72 -19.75 -12.14
C PRO A 49 -2.90 -20.56 -11.58
N ARG A 50 -3.06 -20.60 -10.25
CA ARG A 50 -4.13 -21.37 -9.60
C ARG A 50 -5.50 -20.89 -10.08
N GLU A 51 -6.36 -21.84 -10.40
CA GLU A 51 -7.71 -21.60 -10.93
C GLU A 51 -8.68 -21.18 -9.81
N GLY A 52 -9.28 -20.00 -9.96
CA GLY A 52 -10.31 -19.47 -9.05
C GLY A 52 -10.18 -17.97 -8.78
N PHE A 53 -11.28 -17.38 -8.29
CA PHE A 53 -11.39 -15.96 -7.94
C PHE A 53 -10.33 -15.57 -6.89
N LEU A 54 -9.52 -14.55 -7.18
CA LEU A 54 -8.43 -14.03 -6.34
C LEU A 54 -7.36 -15.04 -5.87
N GLN A 55 -7.35 -16.27 -6.38
CA GLN A 55 -6.38 -17.28 -5.93
C GLN A 55 -4.92 -16.93 -6.30
N TRP A 56 -4.72 -16.03 -7.27
CA TRP A 56 -3.40 -15.50 -7.60
C TRP A 56 -2.77 -14.70 -6.48
N VAL A 57 -3.57 -14.02 -5.65
CA VAL A 57 -3.04 -13.25 -4.50
C VAL A 57 -2.45 -14.22 -3.48
N LYS A 58 -3.16 -15.31 -3.18
CA LYS A 58 -2.68 -16.36 -2.29
C LYS A 58 -1.43 -17.04 -2.85
N GLN A 59 -1.44 -17.36 -4.15
CA GLN A 59 -0.26 -17.92 -4.81
C GLN A 59 0.94 -16.97 -4.72
N LEU A 60 0.75 -15.65 -4.92
CA LEU A 60 1.81 -14.66 -4.81
C LEU A 60 2.41 -14.59 -3.41
N TYR A 61 1.59 -14.77 -2.37
CA TYR A 61 2.04 -14.78 -0.98
C TYR A 61 2.71 -16.11 -0.56
N GLU A 62 2.41 -17.21 -1.25
CA GLU A 62 3.02 -18.54 -1.03
C GLU A 62 4.37 -18.71 -1.75
N ILE A 63 4.73 -17.81 -2.67
CA ILE A 63 6.00 -17.89 -3.40
C ILE A 63 7.16 -17.53 -2.48
N ASP A 64 8.15 -18.41 -2.44
CA ASP A 64 9.39 -18.21 -1.69
C ASP A 64 10.28 -17.11 -2.31
N ASP A 65 11.06 -16.41 -1.49
CA ASP A 65 11.95 -15.32 -1.91
C ASP A 65 13.00 -15.82 -2.91
N GLU A 66 13.52 -17.04 -2.74
CA GLU A 66 14.49 -17.66 -3.65
C GLU A 66 13.89 -17.92 -5.05
N LYS A 67 12.63 -18.34 -5.07
CA LYS A 67 11.87 -18.50 -6.31
C LYS A 67 11.63 -17.14 -6.94
N MET A 68 11.20 -16.12 -6.19
CA MET A 68 11.04 -14.77 -6.73
C MET A 68 12.32 -14.24 -7.38
N PHE A 69 13.48 -14.45 -6.74
CA PHE A 69 14.78 -14.05 -7.28
C PHE A 69 15.08 -14.70 -8.64
N THR A 70 14.83 -16.01 -8.75
CA THR A 70 15.07 -16.77 -10.00
C THR A 70 14.15 -16.31 -11.15
N ILE A 71 12.93 -15.89 -10.83
CA ILE A 71 11.86 -15.58 -11.80
C ILE A 71 11.90 -14.13 -12.29
N ALA A 72 12.09 -13.20 -11.35
CA ALA A 72 12.09 -11.77 -11.58
C ALA A 72 13.49 -11.26 -11.97
N GLY A 73 14.54 -12.04 -11.66
CA GLY A 73 15.92 -11.57 -11.70
C GLY A 73 16.21 -10.60 -10.56
N MET A 74 17.45 -10.11 -10.52
CA MET A 74 17.92 -9.23 -9.44
C MET A 74 17.13 -7.91 -9.38
N ASP A 75 16.93 -7.24 -10.51
CA ASP A 75 16.25 -5.93 -10.58
C ASP A 75 14.76 -6.04 -10.20
N GLY A 76 14.06 -7.04 -10.76
CA GLY A 76 12.64 -7.26 -10.45
C GLY A 76 12.41 -7.69 -9.00
N TYR A 77 13.32 -8.49 -8.43
CA TYR A 77 13.28 -8.86 -7.01
C TYR A 77 13.45 -7.63 -6.12
N MET A 78 14.45 -6.78 -6.40
CA MET A 78 14.69 -5.54 -5.64
C MET A 78 13.48 -4.59 -5.68
N PHE A 79 12.85 -4.45 -6.85
CA PHE A 79 11.64 -3.63 -7.00
C PHE A 79 10.47 -4.15 -6.17
N LEU A 80 10.20 -5.46 -6.21
CA LEU A 80 9.13 -6.08 -5.41
C LEU A 80 9.38 -5.93 -3.91
N ARG A 81 10.61 -6.14 -3.46
CA ARG A 81 10.99 -5.93 -2.06
C ARG A 81 10.81 -4.48 -1.63
N PHE A 82 11.17 -3.53 -2.49
CA PHE A 82 10.96 -2.11 -2.25
C PHE A 82 9.48 -1.74 -2.14
N LEU A 83 8.60 -2.33 -2.96
CA LEU A 83 7.16 -2.15 -2.84
C LEU A 83 6.61 -2.71 -1.52
N LEU A 84 7.02 -3.93 -1.14
CA LEU A 84 6.64 -4.53 0.14
C LEU A 84 7.13 -3.70 1.34
N PHE A 85 8.34 -3.16 1.25
CA PHE A 85 8.89 -2.21 2.20
C PHE A 85 8.01 -0.95 2.32
N CYS A 86 7.62 -0.35 1.18
CA CYS A 86 6.73 0.82 1.19
C CYS A 86 5.39 0.50 1.86
N CYS A 87 4.78 -0.64 1.53
CA CYS A 87 3.54 -1.09 2.18
C CYS A 87 3.72 -1.27 3.69
N LYS A 88 4.78 -1.97 4.11
CA LYS A 88 5.10 -2.18 5.52
C LYS A 88 5.31 -0.87 6.26
N LEU A 89 6.01 0.08 5.65
CA LEU A 89 6.26 1.40 6.22
C LEU A 89 4.96 2.19 6.40
N VAL A 90 4.11 2.22 5.37
CA VAL A 90 2.80 2.85 5.45
C VAL A 90 1.97 2.19 6.55
N THR A 91 1.92 0.86 6.66
CA THR A 91 1.12 0.20 7.70
C THR A 91 1.66 0.48 9.11
N ILE A 92 2.96 0.35 9.34
CA ILE A 92 3.58 0.55 10.66
C ILE A 92 3.44 2.00 11.11
N CYS A 93 3.52 2.97 10.19
CA CYS A 93 3.46 4.38 10.55
C CYS A 93 2.05 4.97 10.53
N SER A 94 1.25 4.69 9.48
CA SER A 94 -0.05 5.33 9.29
C SER A 94 -1.07 4.88 10.33
N VAL A 95 -1.08 3.60 10.73
CA VAL A 95 -2.05 3.07 11.70
C VAL A 95 -1.90 3.75 13.07
N PRO A 96 -0.73 3.76 13.73
CA PRO A 96 -0.58 4.42 15.02
C PRO A 96 -0.70 5.94 14.91
N CYS A 97 -0.18 6.54 13.82
CA CYS A 97 -0.28 7.98 13.60
C CYS A 97 -1.75 8.40 13.45
N ALA A 98 -2.56 7.68 12.68
CA ALA A 98 -3.99 7.94 12.54
C ALA A 98 -4.73 7.76 13.88
N LEU A 99 -4.43 6.70 14.63
CA LEU A 99 -5.03 6.47 15.95
C LEU A 99 -4.75 7.59 16.96
N ILE A 100 -3.59 8.26 16.86
CA ILE A 100 -3.23 9.38 17.75
C ILE A 100 -3.75 10.71 17.20
N LEU A 101 -3.57 10.99 15.91
CA LEU A 101 -3.89 12.28 15.31
C LEU A 101 -5.38 12.52 15.16
N ILE A 102 -6.16 11.51 14.74
CA ILE A 102 -7.62 11.65 14.56
C ILE A 102 -8.31 12.16 15.84
N PRO A 103 -8.12 11.57 17.03
CA PRO A 103 -8.76 12.09 18.24
C PRO A 103 -8.18 13.44 18.68
N VAL A 104 -6.88 13.70 18.48
CA VAL A 104 -6.27 15.00 18.80
C VAL A 104 -6.89 16.12 17.97
N TYR A 105 -7.16 15.85 16.68
CA TYR A 105 -7.82 16.77 15.78
C TYR A 105 -9.31 16.90 16.09
N ALA A 106 -10.03 15.79 16.29
CA ALA A 106 -11.47 15.80 16.54
C ALA A 106 -11.87 16.46 17.88
N THR A 107 -11.01 16.40 18.90
CA THR A 107 -11.27 17.02 20.22
C THR A 107 -10.85 18.48 20.30
N ALA A 108 -10.35 19.08 19.22
CA ALA A 108 -9.95 20.48 19.21
C ALA A 108 -11.20 21.39 19.25
N PRO A 109 -11.16 22.52 19.99
CA PRO A 109 -12.26 23.48 19.98
C PRO A 109 -12.39 24.03 18.55
N SER A 110 -13.43 23.56 17.86
CA SER A 110 -13.62 23.78 16.43
C SER A 110 -13.61 25.26 16.12
N SER A 111 -12.81 25.69 15.14
CA SER A 111 -13.03 26.98 14.51
C SER A 111 -14.37 26.93 13.78
N ALA A 112 -15.15 28.02 13.81
CA ALA A 112 -16.54 28.07 13.36
C ALA A 112 -16.77 27.75 11.86
N TYR A 113 -15.70 27.47 11.11
CA TYR A 113 -15.69 27.31 9.66
C TYR A 113 -15.16 25.95 9.18
N VAL A 114 -14.95 24.99 10.07
CA VAL A 114 -14.44 23.65 9.72
C VAL A 114 -15.58 22.64 9.72
N TYR A 115 -15.77 21.94 8.59
CA TYR A 115 -16.87 20.98 8.41
C TYR A 115 -16.37 19.66 7.81
N ASN A 116 -17.12 18.58 8.05
CA ASN A 116 -16.88 17.25 7.48
C ASN A 116 -15.47 16.70 7.82
N PHE A 117 -14.71 16.28 6.81
CA PHE A 117 -13.40 15.65 6.97
C PHE A 117 -12.30 16.60 7.46
N GLU A 118 -12.53 17.91 7.33
CA GLU A 118 -11.57 18.93 7.77
C GLU A 118 -11.43 18.96 9.30
N VAL A 119 -12.43 18.45 10.03
CA VAL A 119 -12.41 18.25 11.50
C VAL A 119 -11.32 17.26 11.91
N ALA A 120 -11.04 16.25 11.08
CA ALA A 120 -9.99 15.25 11.30
C ALA A 120 -8.64 15.68 10.71
N SER A 121 -8.44 16.98 10.48
CA SER A 121 -7.21 17.53 9.91
C SER A 121 -6.63 18.65 10.79
N MET A 122 -5.39 19.03 10.50
CA MET A 122 -4.72 20.14 11.20
C MET A 122 -5.49 21.47 11.07
N ALA A 123 -6.38 21.62 10.08
CA ALA A 123 -7.23 22.80 9.93
C ALA A 123 -8.15 23.05 11.13
N ASN A 124 -8.46 22.02 11.91
CA ASN A 124 -9.27 22.15 13.13
C ASN A 124 -8.48 22.67 14.35
N ILE A 125 -7.15 22.71 14.29
CA ILE A 125 -6.32 23.18 15.42
C ILE A 125 -6.15 24.69 15.36
N ASN A 126 -6.36 25.37 16.50
CA ASN A 126 -6.12 26.80 16.61
C ASN A 126 -4.61 27.14 16.48
N HIS A 127 -4.31 28.27 15.85
CA HIS A 127 -2.93 28.78 15.74
C HIS A 127 -2.40 29.04 17.16
N ASN A 128 -1.18 28.57 17.47
CA ASN A 128 -0.55 28.54 18.82
C ASN A 128 -1.09 27.52 19.84
N GLY A 129 -1.84 26.49 19.44
CA GLY A 129 -2.21 25.41 20.35
C GLY A 129 -1.08 24.43 20.68
N HIS A 130 -0.93 24.04 21.95
CA HIS A 130 -0.02 22.94 22.37
C HIS A 130 -0.27 21.61 21.64
N ARG A 131 -1.45 21.44 21.04
CA ARG A 131 -1.85 20.25 20.25
C ARG A 131 -1.04 20.07 18.97
N LEU A 132 -0.38 21.11 18.46
CA LEU A 132 0.52 21.02 17.29
C LEU A 132 1.78 20.17 17.57
N TRP A 133 2.09 19.92 18.85
CA TRP A 133 3.18 19.01 19.22
C TRP A 133 2.91 17.55 18.85
N ALA A 134 1.64 17.11 18.80
CA ALA A 134 1.31 15.74 18.45
C ALA A 134 1.74 15.38 17.01
N PRO A 135 1.34 16.10 15.95
CA PRO A 135 1.84 15.82 14.60
C PRO A 135 3.34 16.03 14.47
N PHE A 136 3.94 16.96 15.21
CA PHE A 136 5.39 17.15 15.24
C PHE A 136 6.11 15.89 15.75
N VAL A 137 5.74 15.38 16.93
CA VAL A 137 6.32 14.15 17.50
C VAL A 137 6.09 12.96 16.58
N CYS A 138 4.88 12.81 16.02
CA CYS A 138 4.59 11.75 15.06
C CYS A 138 5.45 11.84 13.80
N ALA A 139 5.76 13.04 13.30
CA ALA A 139 6.64 13.22 12.16
C ALA A 139 8.09 12.80 12.48
N TYR A 140 8.62 13.15 13.66
CA TYR A 140 9.96 12.70 14.06
C TYR A 140 10.02 11.17 14.25
N LEU A 141 9.00 10.58 14.86
CA LEU A 141 8.90 9.12 14.98
C LEU A 141 8.82 8.45 13.60
N PHE A 142 8.03 9.01 12.69
CA PHE A 142 7.96 8.55 11.30
C PHE A 142 9.34 8.59 10.63
N THR A 143 10.05 9.71 10.73
CA THR A 143 11.39 9.86 10.16
C THR A 143 12.37 8.85 10.76
N PHE A 144 12.33 8.63 12.07
CA PHE A 144 13.20 7.66 12.73
C PHE A 144 12.91 6.21 12.27
N VAL A 145 11.63 5.82 12.23
CA VAL A 145 11.21 4.49 11.75
C VAL A 145 11.57 4.31 10.27
N PHE A 146 11.38 5.34 9.45
CA PHE A 146 11.79 5.34 8.05
C PHE A 146 13.29 5.11 7.91
N LEU A 147 14.11 5.89 8.62
CA LEU A 147 15.58 5.76 8.58
C LEU A 147 16.07 4.40 9.10
N TYR A 148 15.44 3.86 10.13
CA TYR A 148 15.76 2.53 10.64
C TYR A 148 15.42 1.43 9.63
N LEU A 149 14.21 1.45 9.07
CA LEU A 149 13.78 0.43 8.12
C LEU A 149 14.56 0.52 6.81
N ILE A 150 14.84 1.72 6.29
CA ILE A 150 15.63 1.88 5.06
C ILE A 150 17.07 1.40 5.25
N HIS A 151 17.68 1.66 6.40
CA HIS A 151 19.02 1.18 6.70
C HIS A 151 19.06 -0.35 6.72
N LYS A 152 18.07 -0.98 7.36
CA LYS A 152 17.94 -2.45 7.39
C LYS A 152 17.76 -3.05 5.99
N GLU A 153 16.93 -2.46 5.14
CA GLU A 153 16.81 -2.92 3.75
C GLU A 153 18.08 -2.68 2.95
N TYR A 154 18.78 -1.56 3.19
CA TYR A 154 20.03 -1.23 2.52
C TYR A 154 21.15 -2.23 2.81
N GLU A 155 21.31 -2.67 4.07
CA GLU A 155 22.25 -3.74 4.40
C GLU A 155 21.94 -5.03 3.64
N ASN A 156 20.65 -5.40 3.57
CA ASN A 156 20.22 -6.57 2.81
C ASN A 156 20.49 -6.40 1.30
N PHE A 157 20.34 -5.19 0.76
CA PHE A 157 20.66 -4.91 -0.65
C PHE A 157 22.16 -5.01 -0.94
N ILE A 158 23.04 -4.64 -0.01
CA ILE A 158 24.49 -4.81 -0.18
C ILE A 158 24.86 -6.29 -0.22
N VAL A 159 24.26 -7.12 0.64
CA VAL A 159 24.55 -8.57 0.69
C VAL A 159 24.12 -9.29 -0.59
N MET A 160 23.06 -8.83 -1.24
CA MET A 160 22.54 -9.44 -2.47
C MET A 160 23.25 -8.99 -3.76
N ARG A 161 24.15 -8.00 -3.67
CA ARG A 161 24.94 -7.49 -4.79
C ARG A 161 26.30 -8.17 -4.87
#